data_AF-A0A0M1LVE7-F1
#
_entry.id   AF-A0A0M1LVE7-F1
#
_cell.length_a   1.000
_cell.length_b   1.000
_cell.length_c   1.000
_cell.angle_alpha   90.00
_cell.angle_beta   90.00
_cell.angle_gamma   90.00
#
_symmetry.space_group_name_H-M   'P 1'
#
loop_
_entity.id
_entity.type
_entity.pdbx_description
1 polymer ?
#
loop_
_entity_poly.entity_id
_entity_poly.type
_entity_poly.pdbx_seq_one_letter_code
_entity_poly.pdbx_strand_id
1 'polypeptide(L)'
;MKYFNFILLGFILSFSTIYIYNIFALKSTGKENLKVSLLLILFSTPIAICILIAMSLFLKLANWTLPVEISNYKIFIVSFASVFVIFIGEFIIKTFLSGTISSHFTRKYKNENLSEKQMLNIIREKHRIIEIMKFILMFLISCVIYGVLLSILNVIGIIFIVITSSLITSILYFFMFKSK
;
A
#
# COMPACT_ATOMS: atom_id res chain seq x y z
N MET A 1 27.05 -14.72 2.47
CA MET A 1 26.95 -14.02 1.16
C MET A 1 25.73 -14.41 0.32
N LYS A 2 25.20 -15.65 0.36
CA LYS A 2 24.13 -16.12 -0.55
C LYS A 2 22.83 -15.28 -0.56
N TYR A 3 22.52 -14.60 0.55
CA TYR A 3 21.33 -13.74 0.68
C TYR A 3 21.61 -12.23 0.55
N PHE A 4 22.89 -11.84 0.52
CA PHE A 4 23.29 -10.42 0.45
C PHE A 4 22.77 -9.76 -0.83
N ASN A 5 22.88 -10.45 -1.97
CA ASN A 5 22.39 -9.94 -3.25
C ASN A 5 20.86 -9.74 -3.26
N PHE A 6 20.10 -10.61 -2.58
CA PHE A 6 18.64 -10.46 -2.47
C PHE A 6 18.24 -9.33 -1.53
N ILE A 7 18.98 -9.15 -0.43
CA ILE A 7 18.78 -8.02 0.48
C ILE A 7 19.08 -6.70 -0.22
N LEU A 8 20.17 -6.65 -0.98
CA LEU A 8 20.57 -5.49 -1.79
C LEU A 8 19.54 -5.19 -2.88
N LEU A 9 19.11 -6.21 -3.63
CA LEU A 9 18.09 -6.09 -4.67
C LEU A 9 16.76 -5.59 -4.09
N GLY A 10 16.35 -6.16 -2.95
CA GLY A 10 15.24 -5.67 -2.16
C GLY A 10 15.43 -4.18 -1.91
N PHE A 11 16.45 -3.80 -1.15
CA PHE A 11 16.68 -2.40 -0.79
C PHE A 11 16.61 -1.44 -1.98
N ILE A 12 17.23 -1.78 -3.11
CA ILE A 12 17.16 -1.02 -4.38
C ILE A 12 15.71 -0.90 -4.88
N LEU A 13 14.94 -1.99 -4.90
CA LEU A 13 13.54 -1.99 -5.31
C LEU A 13 12.64 -1.16 -4.39
N SER A 14 12.78 -1.24 -3.06
CA SER A 14 12.00 -0.35 -2.15
C SER A 14 12.38 1.09 -2.35
N PHE A 15 13.68 1.40 -2.40
CA PHE A 15 14.15 2.75 -2.62
C PHE A 15 13.60 3.33 -3.94
N SER A 16 13.66 2.54 -5.02
CA SER A 16 13.14 2.91 -6.33
C SER A 16 11.62 3.10 -6.29
N THR A 17 10.89 2.22 -5.61
CA THR A 17 9.42 2.29 -5.50
C THR A 17 8.99 3.53 -4.72
N ILE A 18 9.66 3.81 -3.60
CA ILE A 18 9.43 5.00 -2.78
C ILE A 18 9.77 6.27 -3.57
N TYR A 19 10.88 6.27 -4.29
CA TYR A 19 11.30 7.39 -5.13
C TYR A 19 10.29 7.68 -6.24
N ILE A 20 9.86 6.64 -6.97
CA ILE A 20 8.87 6.75 -8.02
C ILE A 20 7.54 7.25 -7.45
N TYR A 21 7.07 6.71 -6.32
CA TYR A 21 5.88 7.19 -5.63
C TYR A 21 5.96 8.69 -5.30
N ASN A 22 7.09 9.13 -4.74
CA ASN A 22 7.29 10.53 -4.35
C ASN A 22 7.33 11.47 -5.57
N ILE A 23 7.94 11.06 -6.69
CA ILE A 23 7.89 11.83 -7.94
C ILE A 23 6.45 11.97 -8.43
N PHE A 24 5.69 10.88 -8.50
CA PHE A 24 4.30 10.93 -8.95
C PHE A 24 3.42 11.79 -8.03
N ALA A 25 3.63 11.72 -6.71
CA ALA A 25 2.94 12.57 -5.76
C ALA A 25 3.26 14.06 -5.99
N LEU A 26 4.52 14.42 -6.24
CA LEU A 26 4.90 15.81 -6.53
C LEU A 26 4.36 16.30 -7.88
N LYS A 27 4.34 15.43 -8.89
CA LYS A 27 3.73 15.73 -10.19
C LYS A 27 2.25 16.04 -10.07
N SER A 28 1.51 15.27 -9.28
CA SER A 28 0.08 15.51 -9.03
C SER A 28 -0.23 16.84 -8.33
N THR A 29 0.77 17.47 -7.67
CA THR A 29 0.61 18.74 -6.97
C THR A 29 1.18 19.95 -7.73
N GLY A 30 1.67 19.75 -8.96
CA GLY A 30 2.29 20.79 -9.77
C GLY A 30 3.62 21.33 -9.22
N LYS A 31 4.24 20.60 -8.29
CA LYS A 31 5.46 21.01 -7.56
C LYS A 31 6.61 20.03 -7.83
N GLU A 32 6.87 19.70 -9.09
CA GLU A 32 7.99 18.83 -9.46
C GLU A 32 9.33 19.47 -9.02
N ASN A 33 9.90 18.95 -7.93
CA ASN A 33 11.21 19.36 -7.44
C ASN A 33 11.96 18.15 -6.89
N LEU A 34 13.08 17.82 -7.54
CA LEU A 34 13.96 16.71 -7.16
C LEU A 34 14.42 16.78 -5.70
N LYS A 35 14.71 17.99 -5.18
CA LYS A 35 15.11 18.15 -3.77
C LYS A 35 13.99 17.78 -2.80
N VAL A 36 12.74 18.11 -3.15
CA VAL A 36 11.57 17.75 -2.36
C VAL A 36 11.30 16.25 -2.43
N SER A 37 11.53 15.62 -3.59
CA SER A 37 11.37 14.16 -3.74
C SER A 37 12.36 13.38 -2.87
N LEU A 38 13.61 13.85 -2.78
CA LEU A 38 14.65 13.27 -1.92
C LEU A 38 14.33 13.45 -0.43
N LEU A 39 13.82 14.62 -0.04
CA LEU A 39 13.32 14.85 1.32
C LEU A 39 12.16 13.91 1.67
N LEU A 40 11.22 13.70 0.75
CA LEU A 40 10.11 12.76 0.96
C LEU A 40 10.58 11.31 1.10
N ILE A 41 11.67 10.89 0.43
CA ILE A 41 12.28 9.57 0.65
C ILE A 41 12.77 9.43 2.11
N LEU A 42 13.44 10.46 2.64
CA LEU A 42 13.91 10.48 4.03
C LEU A 42 12.76 10.27 5.02
N PHE A 43 11.57 10.84 4.75
CA PHE A 43 10.39 10.64 5.59
C PHE A 43 9.69 9.28 5.39
N SER A 44 9.73 8.72 4.18
CA SER A 44 9.05 7.46 3.86
C SER A 44 9.90 6.21 4.14
N THR A 45 11.22 6.35 4.26
CA THR A 45 12.14 5.25 4.58
C THR A 45 11.90 4.64 5.97
N PRO A 46 11.77 5.41 7.06
CA PRO A 46 11.42 4.85 8.38
C PRO A 46 10.10 4.09 8.35
N ILE A 47 9.13 4.59 7.58
CA ILE A 47 7.82 3.96 7.44
C ILE A 47 7.93 2.62 6.71
N ALA A 48 8.69 2.56 5.62
CA ALA A 48 8.98 1.31 4.91
C ALA A 48 9.69 0.28 5.81
N ILE A 49 10.62 0.73 6.66
CA ILE A 49 11.28 -0.13 7.65
C ILE A 49 10.27 -0.67 8.67
N CYS A 50 9.36 0.16 9.18
CA CYS A 50 8.30 -0.29 10.08
C CYS A 50 7.40 -1.37 9.45
N ILE A 51 7.01 -1.19 8.17
CA ILE A 51 6.25 -2.19 7.40
C ILE A 51 7.02 -3.51 7.32
N LEU A 52 8.30 -3.45 6.94
CA LEU A 52 9.18 -4.62 6.83
C LEU A 52 9.26 -5.39 8.15
N ILE A 53 9.47 -4.68 9.27
CA ILE A 53 9.59 -5.28 10.59
C ILE A 53 8.26 -5.92 11.01
N ALA A 54 7.14 -5.18 10.90
CA ALA A 54 5.82 -5.68 11.29
C ALA A 54 5.44 -6.94 10.52
N MET A 55 5.65 -6.94 9.20
CA MET A 55 5.33 -8.09 8.36
C MET A 55 6.23 -9.29 8.64
N SER A 56 7.53 -9.05 8.87
CA SER A 56 8.47 -10.12 9.18
C SER A 56 8.19 -10.78 10.53
N LEU A 57 7.83 -9.97 11.54
CA LEU A 57 7.42 -10.47 12.85
C LEU A 57 6.15 -11.31 12.73
N PHE A 58 5.16 -10.82 11.97
CA PHE A 58 3.93 -11.57 11.74
C PHE A 58 4.19 -12.93 11.09
N LEU A 59 4.95 -12.98 10.00
CA LEU A 59 5.21 -14.25 9.30
C LEU A 59 6.03 -15.22 10.14
N LYS A 60 6.97 -14.73 10.97
CA LYS A 60 7.70 -15.56 11.93
C LYS A 60 6.77 -16.13 13.00
N LEU A 61 5.83 -15.32 13.52
CA LEU A 61 4.82 -15.79 14.46
C LEU A 61 3.90 -16.83 13.82
N ALA A 62 3.43 -16.59 12.59
CA ALA A 62 2.61 -17.53 11.84
C ALA A 62 3.33 -18.86 11.59
N ASN A 63 4.64 -18.83 11.30
CA ASN A 63 5.48 -20.02 11.14
C ASN A 63 5.72 -20.78 12.46
N TRP A 64 5.55 -20.12 13.61
CA TRP A 64 5.69 -20.75 14.92
C TRP A 64 4.37 -21.35 15.41
N THR A 65 3.24 -20.67 15.15
CA THR A 65 1.92 -21.10 15.61
C THR A 65 1.24 -22.06 14.66
N LEU A 66 1.55 -21.97 13.36
CA LEU A 66 1.02 -22.87 12.34
C LEU A 66 2.18 -23.72 11.81
N PRO A 67 1.93 -25.00 11.47
CA PRO A 67 2.93 -25.89 10.87
C PRO A 67 3.17 -25.54 9.40
N VAL A 68 3.39 -24.27 9.11
CA VAL A 68 3.68 -23.78 7.77
C VAL A 68 5.17 -23.53 7.70
N GLU A 69 5.89 -24.36 6.95
CA GLU A 69 7.34 -24.26 6.80
C GLU A 69 7.75 -23.14 5.83
N ILE A 70 7.69 -21.89 6.30
CA ILE A 70 8.19 -20.72 5.57
C ILE A 70 9.64 -20.45 5.94
N SER A 71 10.56 -20.78 5.04
CA SER A 71 11.98 -20.42 5.22
C SER A 71 12.15 -18.90 5.43
N ASN A 72 13.16 -18.51 6.23
CA ASN A 72 13.49 -17.09 6.50
C ASN A 72 13.66 -16.24 5.24
N TYR A 73 14.16 -16.82 4.16
CA TYR A 73 14.29 -16.15 2.86
C TYR A 73 12.93 -15.79 2.24
N LYS A 74 11.95 -16.71 2.29
CA LYS A 74 10.58 -16.46 1.82
C LYS A 74 9.89 -15.41 2.69
N ILE A 75 10.09 -15.45 4.01
CA ILE A 75 9.60 -14.40 4.94
C ILE A 75 10.13 -13.04 4.51
N PHE A 76 11.43 -12.93 4.26
CA PHE A 76 12.05 -11.68 3.82
C PHE A 76 11.42 -11.14 2.52
N ILE A 77 11.22 -12.00 1.51
CA ILE A 77 10.61 -11.59 0.23
C ILE A 77 9.18 -11.08 0.43
N VAL A 78 8.36 -11.80 1.20
CA VAL A 78 6.95 -11.41 1.42
C VAL A 78 6.86 -10.11 2.21
N SER A 79 7.68 -9.94 3.24
CA SER A 79 7.82 -8.68 3.97
C SER A 79 8.32 -7.54 3.10
N PHE A 80 9.08 -7.84 2.06
CA PHE A 80 9.54 -6.84 1.11
C PHE A 80 8.42 -6.42 0.15
N ALA A 81 7.67 -7.41 -0.34
CA ALA A 81 6.52 -7.18 -1.19
C ALA A 81 5.46 -6.31 -0.50
N SER A 82 5.31 -6.39 0.82
CA SER A 82 4.35 -5.55 1.56
C SER A 82 4.63 -4.05 1.43
N VAL A 83 5.90 -3.63 1.41
CA VAL A 83 6.30 -2.25 1.15
C VAL A 83 5.82 -1.83 -0.24
N PHE A 84 6.11 -2.65 -1.24
CA PHE A 84 5.73 -2.39 -2.62
C PHE A 84 4.20 -2.29 -2.78
N VAL A 85 3.46 -3.24 -2.20
CA VAL A 85 2.00 -3.29 -2.20
C VAL A 85 1.41 -2.00 -1.61
N ILE A 86 1.95 -1.51 -0.49
CA ILE A 86 1.44 -0.32 0.17
C ILE A 86 1.64 0.93 -0.69
N PHE A 87 2.86 1.17 -1.19
CA PHE A 87 3.16 2.40 -1.93
C PHE A 87 2.53 2.43 -3.33
N ILE A 88 2.58 1.32 -4.07
CA ILE A 88 1.95 1.25 -5.41
C ILE A 88 0.44 1.10 -5.29
N GLY A 89 -0.04 0.34 -4.32
CA GLY A 89 -1.46 0.24 -4.03
C GLY A 89 -2.06 1.61 -3.73
N GLU A 90 -1.40 2.46 -2.94
CA GLU A 90 -1.84 3.83 -2.68
C GLU A 90 -1.95 4.65 -3.96
N PHE A 91 -0.97 4.54 -4.87
CA PHE A 91 -1.02 5.21 -6.16
C PHE A 91 -2.21 4.75 -7.01
N ILE A 92 -2.40 3.43 -7.15
CA ILE A 92 -3.51 2.83 -7.91
C ILE A 92 -4.85 3.25 -7.31
N ILE A 93 -4.99 3.16 -5.99
CA ILE A 93 -6.21 3.51 -5.27
C ILE A 93 -6.55 4.98 -5.44
N LYS A 94 -5.57 5.89 -5.28
CA LYS A 94 -5.79 7.33 -5.49
C LYS A 94 -6.25 7.63 -6.91
N THR A 95 -5.59 7.06 -7.92
CA THR A 95 -5.95 7.25 -9.32
C THR A 95 -7.36 6.71 -9.62
N PHE A 96 -7.66 5.50 -9.16
CA PHE A 96 -8.96 4.86 -9.36
C PHE A 96 -10.09 5.60 -8.66
N LEU A 97 -9.90 5.95 -7.38
CA LEU A 97 -10.90 6.67 -6.61
C LEU A 97 -11.10 8.08 -7.14
N SER A 98 -10.04 8.80 -7.53
CA SER A 98 -10.18 10.13 -8.12
C SER A 98 -11.08 10.11 -9.36
N GLY A 99 -10.84 9.18 -10.29
CA GLY A 99 -11.67 9.03 -11.49
C GLY A 99 -13.12 8.62 -11.17
N THR A 100 -13.31 7.65 -10.28
CA THR A 100 -14.64 7.14 -9.93
C THR A 100 -15.47 8.18 -9.18
N ILE A 101 -14.86 8.84 -8.20
CA ILE A 101 -15.49 9.86 -7.37
C ILE A 101 -15.84 11.07 -8.23
N SER A 102 -14.91 11.55 -9.05
CA SER A 102 -15.15 12.66 -9.98
C SER A 102 -16.32 12.35 -10.91
N SER A 103 -16.32 11.18 -11.56
CA SER A 103 -17.42 10.76 -12.44
C SER A 103 -18.77 10.70 -11.73
N HIS A 104 -18.82 10.13 -10.51
CA HIS A 104 -20.04 10.06 -9.73
C HIS A 104 -20.57 11.45 -9.34
N PHE A 105 -19.70 12.33 -8.85
CA PHE A 105 -20.06 13.70 -8.49
C PHE A 105 -20.53 14.49 -9.71
N THR A 106 -19.80 14.42 -10.82
CA THR A 106 -20.19 15.06 -12.07
C THR A 106 -21.54 14.54 -12.56
N ARG A 107 -21.83 13.24 -12.48
CA ARG A 107 -23.13 12.70 -12.89
C ARG A 107 -24.27 13.13 -11.97
N LYS A 108 -24.04 13.13 -10.66
CA LYS A 108 -25.09 13.37 -9.66
C LYS A 108 -25.43 14.86 -9.50
N TYR A 109 -24.43 15.73 -9.59
CA TYR A 109 -24.56 17.16 -9.29
C TYR A 109 -24.36 18.06 -10.51
N LYS A 110 -24.32 17.50 -11.75
CA LYS A 110 -24.04 18.23 -13.00
C LYS A 110 -24.86 19.51 -13.18
N ASN A 111 -26.13 19.43 -12.78
CA ASN A 111 -27.12 20.47 -13.02
C ASN A 111 -27.46 21.24 -11.73
N GLU A 112 -26.74 20.97 -10.63
CA GLU A 112 -26.93 21.65 -9.36
C GLU A 112 -25.88 22.76 -9.22
N ASN A 113 -26.34 24.01 -9.03
CA ASN A 113 -25.46 25.12 -8.66
C ASN A 113 -25.13 25.01 -7.17
N LEU A 114 -24.21 24.10 -6.83
CA LEU A 114 -23.73 23.92 -5.47
C LEU A 114 -22.79 25.07 -5.09
N SER A 115 -23.03 25.68 -3.93
CA SER A 115 -22.04 26.54 -3.29
C SER A 115 -20.84 25.73 -2.78
N GLU A 116 -19.69 26.39 -2.61
CA GLU A 116 -18.47 25.78 -2.09
C GLU A 116 -18.68 25.11 -0.71
N LYS A 117 -19.49 25.73 0.16
CA LYS A 117 -19.87 25.16 1.47
C LYS A 117 -20.68 23.86 1.32
N GLN A 118 -21.58 23.79 0.35
CA GLN A 118 -22.36 22.57 0.09
C GLN A 118 -21.48 21.46 -0.48
N MET A 119 -20.57 21.77 -1.41
CA MET A 119 -19.60 20.78 -1.92
C MET A 119 -18.73 20.21 -0.79
N LEU A 120 -18.21 21.06 0.10
CA LEU A 120 -17.40 20.62 1.24
C LEU A 120 -18.19 19.74 2.23
N ASN A 121 -19.45 20.07 2.51
CA ASN A 121 -20.29 19.23 3.38
C ASN A 121 -20.54 17.86 2.76
N ILE A 122 -20.85 17.80 1.46
CA ILE A 122 -21.06 16.53 0.77
C ILE A 122 -19.77 15.69 0.78
N ILE A 123 -18.60 16.30 0.55
CA ILE A 123 -17.31 15.59 0.61
C ILE A 123 -17.05 15.05 2.02
N ARG A 124 -17.31 15.85 3.07
CA ARG A 124 -17.14 15.43 4.46
C ARG A 124 -18.02 14.26 4.83
N GLU A 125 -19.30 14.28 4.44
CA GLU A 125 -20.23 13.16 4.68
C GLU A 125 -19.79 11.88 3.98
N LYS A 126 -19.21 11.99 2.78
CA LYS A 126 -18.72 10.85 2.00
C LYS A 126 -17.30 10.40 2.38
N HIS A 127 -16.57 11.18 3.18
CA HIS A 127 -15.18 10.89 3.52
C HIS A 127 -15.00 9.51 4.16
N ARG A 128 -15.85 9.15 5.13
CA ARG A 128 -15.81 7.84 5.79
C ARG A 128 -16.00 6.68 4.81
N ILE A 129 -16.88 6.84 3.83
CA ILE A 129 -17.11 5.82 2.80
C ILE A 129 -15.88 5.66 1.91
N ILE A 130 -15.24 6.78 1.55
CA ILE A 130 -14.00 6.78 0.76
C ILE A 130 -12.88 6.07 1.52
N GLU A 131 -12.73 6.31 2.83
CA GLU A 131 -11.72 5.62 3.65
C GLU A 131 -11.95 4.10 3.71
N ILE A 132 -13.21 3.67 3.89
CA ILE A 132 -13.55 2.24 3.89
C ILE A 132 -13.24 1.62 2.51
N MET A 133 -13.57 2.32 1.43
CA MET A 133 -13.26 1.85 0.07
C MET A 133 -11.75 1.73 -0.17
N LYS A 134 -10.95 2.68 0.32
CA LYS A 134 -9.48 2.58 0.27
C LYS A 134 -8.97 1.33 0.97
N PHE A 135 -9.50 1.02 2.16
CA PHE A 135 -9.12 -0.18 2.90
C PHE A 135 -9.46 -1.46 2.13
N ILE A 136 -10.70 -1.55 1.60
CA ILE A 136 -11.16 -2.72 0.83
C ILE A 136 -10.31 -2.90 -0.43
N LEU A 137 -10.04 -1.83 -1.17
CA LEU A 137 -9.21 -1.90 -2.38
C LEU A 137 -7.77 -2.34 -2.05
N MET A 138 -7.18 -1.83 -0.97
CA MET A 138 -5.85 -2.27 -0.53
C MET A 138 -5.83 -3.76 -0.18
N PHE A 139 -6.88 -4.24 0.51
CA PHE A 139 -7.03 -5.65 0.83
C PHE A 139 -7.10 -6.51 -0.44
N LEU A 140 -7.91 -6.11 -1.41
CA LEU A 140 -8.05 -6.85 -2.69
C LEU A 140 -6.74 -6.87 -3.49
N ILE A 141 -6.05 -5.73 -3.61
CA ILE A 141 -4.74 -5.64 -4.27
C ILE A 141 -3.73 -6.55 -3.57
N SER A 142 -3.71 -6.54 -2.23
CA SER A 142 -2.83 -7.38 -1.43
C SER A 142 -3.11 -8.87 -1.65
N CYS A 143 -4.38 -9.28 -1.68
CA CYS A 143 -4.77 -10.67 -1.92
C CYS A 143 -4.25 -11.18 -3.26
N VAL A 144 -4.38 -10.38 -4.32
CA VAL A 144 -3.88 -10.73 -5.66
C VAL A 144 -2.36 -10.86 -5.64
N ILE A 145 -1.65 -9.85 -5.12
CA ILE A 145 -0.19 -9.82 -5.13
C ILE A 145 0.40 -10.95 -4.28
N TYR A 146 -0.09 -11.14 -3.05
CA TYR A 146 0.40 -12.22 -2.19
C TYR A 146 -0.01 -13.59 -2.71
N GLY A 147 -1.19 -13.73 -3.33
CA GLY A 147 -1.61 -14.98 -3.96
C GLY A 147 -0.63 -15.43 -5.05
N VAL A 148 -0.29 -14.51 -5.95
CA VAL A 148 0.72 -14.76 -7.01
C VAL A 148 2.09 -15.03 -6.41
N LEU A 149 2.54 -14.19 -5.47
CA LEU A 149 3.87 -14.30 -4.87
C LEU A 149 4.06 -15.62 -4.12
N LEU A 150 3.12 -16.00 -3.26
CA LEU A 150 3.21 -17.22 -2.46
C LEU A 150 3.03 -18.48 -3.30
N SER A 151 2.28 -18.39 -4.40
CA SER A 151 2.21 -19.46 -5.41
C SER A 151 3.57 -19.67 -6.08
N ILE A 152 4.25 -18.61 -6.52
CA ILE A 152 5.61 -18.71 -7.09
C ILE A 152 6.61 -19.27 -6.07
N LEU A 153 6.46 -18.90 -4.80
CA LEU A 153 7.34 -19.35 -3.72
C LEU A 153 7.01 -20.76 -3.19
N ASN A 154 5.99 -21.46 -3.73
CA ASN A 154 5.56 -22.79 -3.31
C ASN A 154 5.45 -22.91 -1.78
N VAL A 155 4.59 -22.11 -1.16
CA VAL A 155 4.31 -22.15 0.28
C VAL A 155 3.09 -23.04 0.56
N ILE A 156 3.14 -23.91 1.56
CA ILE A 156 1.99 -24.73 1.98
C ILE A 156 1.03 -23.85 2.81
N GLY A 157 -0.29 -24.02 2.71
CA GLY A 157 -1.23 -23.16 3.45
C GLY A 157 -1.41 -21.75 2.86
N ILE A 158 -1.17 -21.60 1.55
CA ILE A 158 -1.23 -20.33 0.79
C ILE A 158 -2.44 -19.47 1.16
N ILE A 159 -3.66 -20.03 1.20
CA ILE A 159 -4.88 -19.22 1.34
C ILE A 159 -4.91 -18.47 2.68
N PHE A 160 -4.59 -19.15 3.79
CA PHE A 160 -4.62 -18.52 5.10
C PHE A 160 -3.57 -17.41 5.22
N ILE A 161 -2.35 -17.67 4.73
CA ILE A 161 -1.26 -16.70 4.75
C ILE A 161 -1.59 -15.51 3.85
N VAL A 162 -2.16 -15.74 2.67
CA VAL A 162 -2.60 -14.67 1.76
C VAL A 162 -3.61 -13.76 2.45
N ILE A 163 -4.67 -14.32 3.03
CA ILE A 163 -5.74 -13.53 3.67
C ILE A 163 -5.18 -12.71 4.83
N THR A 164 -4.43 -13.34 5.73
CA THR A 164 -3.89 -12.67 6.93
C THR A 164 -2.82 -11.64 6.59
N SER A 165 -1.91 -11.94 5.67
CA SER A 165 -0.92 -10.99 5.13
C SER A 165 -1.59 -9.77 4.50
N SER A 166 -2.68 -9.99 3.76
CA SER A 166 -3.45 -8.92 3.13
C SER A 166 -4.17 -8.04 4.15
N LEU A 167 -4.71 -8.65 5.21
CA LEU A 167 -5.35 -7.95 6.32
C LEU A 167 -4.35 -7.05 7.04
N ILE A 168 -3.18 -7.58 7.40
CA ILE A 168 -2.13 -6.82 8.07
C ILE A 168 -1.62 -5.68 7.19
N THR A 169 -1.41 -5.94 5.90
CA THR A 169 -0.99 -4.91 4.94
C THR A 169 -2.03 -3.79 4.85
N SER A 170 -3.32 -4.11 4.85
CA SER A 170 -4.40 -3.13 4.82
C SER A 170 -4.50 -2.32 6.12
N ILE A 171 -4.26 -2.96 7.26
CA ILE A 171 -4.19 -2.29 8.57
C ILE A 171 -3.00 -1.32 8.61
N LEU A 172 -1.81 -1.78 8.19
CA LEU A 172 -0.61 -0.93 8.12
C LEU A 172 -0.83 0.26 7.18
N TYR A 173 -1.41 0.02 6.01
CA TYR A 173 -1.80 1.06 5.07
C TYR A 173 -2.76 2.08 5.70
N PHE A 174 -3.80 1.62 6.41
CA PHE A 174 -4.75 2.50 7.08
C PHE A 174 -4.05 3.38 8.11
N PHE A 175 -3.19 2.82 8.97
CA PHE A 175 -2.45 3.62 9.95
C PHE A 175 -1.52 4.66 9.31
N MET A 176 -0.94 4.35 8.15
CA MET A 176 0.00 5.23 7.46
C MET A 176 -0.67 6.37 6.69
N PHE A 177 -1.78 6.08 6.00
CA PHE A 177 -2.43 7.01 5.07
C PHE A 177 -3.79 7.51 5.55
N LYS A 178 -4.14 7.28 6.82
CA LYS A 178 -5.34 7.87 7.42
C LYS A 178 -5.31 9.39 7.24
N SER A 179 -6.30 9.91 6.54
CA SER A 179 -6.49 11.36 6.44
C SER A 179 -7.06 11.81 7.78
N LYS A 180 -6.39 12.75 8.45
CA LYS A 180 -7.06 13.56 9.47
C LYS A 180 -7.93 14.61 8.79
#